data_AF-A0A8C5N8K7-F1
#
_entry.id   AF-A0A8C5N8K7-F1
#
_cell.length_a   1.000
_cell.length_b   1.000
_cell.length_c   1.000
_cell.angle_alpha   90.00
_cell.angle_beta   90.00
_cell.angle_gamma   90.00
#
_symmetry.space_group_name_H-M   'P 1'
#
loop_
_entity.id
_entity.type
_entity.pdbx_description
1 polymer ?
#
loop_
_entity_poly.entity_id
_entity_poly.type
_entity_poly.pdbx_seq_one_letter_code
_entity_poly.pdbx_strand_id
1 'polypeptide(L)'
;YIQCLAKVFGPLELFDLLNQVISLSSQAVCDTDRACGRGFSCDRHFGVCVPLRSEGHYCRRDAQCVRGLSCMFGKCHRHVPNGHQGSRCKLDSDCGASMCCARHHGENVCKRRLIRGQSCFVPDGGLAFSINQICPCDHGLLCRDSSHVRDFVYYTERTSWTCQPQPV
;
A
#
# COMPACT_ATOMS: atom_id res chain seq x y z
N TYR A 1 31.90 29.03 -20.63
CA TYR A 1 30.82 28.37 -19.88
C TYR A 1 31.27 27.04 -19.25
N ILE A 2 31.97 26.17 -19.99
CA ILE A 2 32.51 24.87 -19.47
C ILE A 2 33.56 25.04 -18.35
N GLN A 3 34.32 26.15 -18.33
CA GLN A 3 35.33 26.41 -17.29
C GLN A 3 34.78 26.86 -15.92
N CYS A 4 33.48 27.13 -15.77
CA CYS A 4 32.91 27.55 -14.47
C CYS A 4 32.42 26.39 -13.60
N LEU A 5 32.07 25.23 -14.18
CA LEU A 5 31.50 24.10 -13.42
C LEU A 5 32.55 23.37 -12.57
N ALA A 6 33.82 23.35 -13.00
CA ALA A 6 34.91 22.69 -12.28
C ALA A 6 35.38 23.42 -11.00
N LYS A 7 34.83 24.59 -10.69
CA LYS A 7 35.20 25.38 -9.50
C LYS A 7 34.24 25.23 -8.31
N VAL A 8 33.13 24.49 -8.48
CA VAL A 8 32.09 24.33 -7.46
C VAL A 8 32.03 22.90 -6.91
N PHE A 9 32.39 21.90 -7.72
CA PHE A 9 32.29 20.50 -7.36
C PHE A 9 33.67 19.83 -7.42
N GLY A 10 34.04 19.11 -6.36
CA GLY A 10 35.30 18.36 -6.29
C GLY A 10 35.34 17.20 -7.31
N PRO A 11 36.52 16.61 -7.58
CA PRO A 11 36.67 15.54 -8.57
C PRO A 11 35.81 14.29 -8.29
N LEU A 12 35.43 14.06 -7.03
CA LEU A 12 34.50 12.98 -6.64
C LEU A 12 33.03 13.31 -6.98
N GLU A 13 32.58 14.54 -6.70
CA GLU A 13 31.20 14.98 -7.00
C GLU A 13 30.93 15.07 -8.50
N LEU A 14 31.95 15.48 -9.28
CA LEU A 14 31.87 15.50 -10.74
C LEU A 14 31.82 14.07 -11.32
N PHE A 15 32.48 13.12 -10.69
CA PHE A 15 32.43 11.71 -11.05
C PHE A 15 31.05 11.09 -10.75
N ASP A 16 30.44 11.45 -9.62
CA ASP A 16 29.08 11.02 -9.25
C ASP A 16 28.01 11.62 -10.19
N LEU A 17 28.13 12.89 -10.56
CA LEU A 17 27.26 13.53 -11.56
C LEU A 17 27.46 12.94 -12.96
N LEU A 18 28.70 12.67 -13.37
CA LEU A 18 28.98 11.98 -14.64
C LEU A 18 28.43 10.55 -14.64
N ASN A 19 28.53 9.81 -13.54
CA ASN A 19 27.92 8.48 -13.41
C ASN A 19 26.38 8.54 -13.43
N GLN A 20 25.77 9.56 -12.81
CA GLN A 20 24.32 9.80 -12.95
C GLN A 20 23.92 10.09 -14.39
N VAL A 21 24.70 10.89 -15.14
CA VAL A 21 24.44 11.24 -16.54
C VAL A 21 24.72 10.06 -17.50
N ILE A 22 25.77 9.28 -17.27
CA ILE A 22 26.09 8.05 -18.03
C ILE A 22 25.04 6.95 -17.77
N SER A 23 24.51 6.88 -16.54
CA SER A 23 23.38 6.00 -16.20
C SER A 23 22.07 6.41 -16.89
N LEU A 24 21.93 7.68 -17.27
CA LEU A 24 20.78 8.18 -18.05
C LEU A 24 20.93 7.88 -19.55
N SER A 25 22.15 7.85 -20.09
CA SER A 25 22.38 7.69 -21.53
C SER A 25 22.43 6.23 -22.03
N SER A 26 22.38 5.25 -21.12
CA SER A 26 22.46 3.82 -21.43
C SER A 26 21.35 2.99 -20.77
N GLN A 27 20.18 3.60 -20.53
CA GLN A 27 19.01 2.86 -20.05
C GLN A 27 18.60 1.83 -21.12
N ALA A 28 19.04 0.59 -20.90
CA ALA A 28 18.72 -0.53 -21.78
C ALA A 28 17.19 -0.64 -21.90
N VAL A 29 16.71 -0.64 -23.14
CA VAL A 29 15.30 -0.86 -23.44
C VAL A 29 14.94 -2.28 -23.04
N CYS A 30 13.79 -2.45 -22.38
CA CYS A 30 13.33 -3.73 -21.89
C CYS A 30 11.81 -3.87 -21.99
N ASP A 31 11.34 -5.11 -22.13
CA ASP A 31 9.93 -5.51 -21.97
C ASP A 31 9.72 -6.41 -20.74
N THR A 32 10.79 -7.09 -20.31
CA THR A 32 10.81 -8.10 -19.27
C THR A 32 12.05 -7.96 -18.39
N ASP A 33 11.95 -8.42 -17.14
CA ASP A 33 13.03 -8.29 -16.15
C ASP A 33 14.29 -9.08 -16.55
N ARG A 34 14.13 -10.10 -17.41
CA ARG A 34 15.24 -10.91 -17.94
C ARG A 34 16.14 -10.15 -18.92
N ALA A 35 15.63 -9.12 -19.57
CA ALA A 35 16.42 -8.23 -20.42
C ALA A 35 17.35 -7.33 -19.60
N CYS A 36 17.09 -7.21 -18.29
CA CYS A 36 17.90 -6.42 -17.38
C CYS A 36 18.97 -7.30 -16.69
N GLY A 37 20.15 -6.71 -16.47
CA GLY A 37 21.22 -7.36 -15.71
C GLY A 37 20.90 -7.55 -14.23
N ARG A 38 21.76 -8.26 -13.51
CA ARG A 38 21.64 -8.44 -12.06
C ARG A 38 21.60 -7.08 -11.35
N GLY A 39 20.69 -6.93 -10.38
CA GLY A 39 20.52 -5.68 -9.64
C GLY A 39 19.58 -4.67 -10.33
N PHE A 40 19.00 -5.04 -11.46
CA PHE A 40 18.04 -4.23 -12.21
C PHE A 40 16.73 -4.99 -12.43
N SER A 41 15.67 -4.24 -12.73
CA SER A 41 14.34 -4.73 -13.09
C SER A 41 13.80 -3.91 -14.24
N CYS A 42 12.92 -4.49 -15.05
CA CYS A 42 12.36 -3.75 -16.16
C CYS A 42 11.25 -2.82 -15.68
N ASP A 43 11.34 -1.57 -16.03
CA ASP A 43 10.25 -0.64 -15.85
C ASP A 43 9.27 -0.76 -17.02
N ARG A 44 8.29 -1.68 -16.95
CA ARG A 44 7.36 -1.93 -18.08
C ARG A 44 6.53 -0.74 -18.53
N HIS A 45 6.41 0.30 -17.70
CA HIS A 45 5.70 1.52 -18.09
C HIS A 45 6.55 2.39 -19.02
N PHE A 46 7.84 2.52 -18.70
CA PHE A 46 8.77 3.33 -19.48
C PHE A 46 9.65 2.53 -20.45
N GLY A 47 9.61 1.19 -20.37
CA GLY A 47 10.39 0.28 -21.19
C GLY A 47 11.90 0.35 -20.90
N VAL A 48 12.32 0.68 -19.68
CA VAL A 48 13.74 0.89 -19.32
C VAL A 48 14.18 0.08 -18.11
N CYS A 49 15.41 -0.44 -18.11
CA CYS A 49 15.97 -1.10 -16.95
C CYS A 49 16.27 -0.08 -15.82
N VAL A 50 15.72 -0.33 -14.64
CA VAL A 50 15.91 0.51 -13.44
C VAL A 50 16.53 -0.30 -12.31
N PRO A 51 17.35 0.32 -11.45
CA PRO A 51 17.96 -0.37 -10.32
C PRO A 51 16.90 -0.89 -9.34
N LEU A 52 17.20 -1.99 -8.66
CA LEU A 52 16.40 -2.47 -7.54
C LEU A 52 16.39 -1.44 -6.39
N ARG A 53 15.27 -1.39 -5.67
CA ARG A 53 14.95 -0.34 -4.70
C ARG A 53 14.92 -0.90 -3.28
N SER A 54 15.46 -0.14 -2.34
CA SER A 54 15.46 -0.47 -0.91
C SER A 54 14.14 -0.07 -0.24
N GLU A 55 13.96 -0.45 1.02
CA GLU A 55 12.76 -0.15 1.81
C GLU A 55 12.44 1.37 1.77
N GLY A 56 11.16 1.72 1.65
CA GLY A 56 10.65 3.08 1.59
C GLY A 56 10.73 3.77 0.22
N HIS A 57 11.50 3.25 -0.73
CA HIS A 57 11.57 3.83 -2.07
C HIS A 57 10.32 3.50 -2.88
N TYR A 58 9.90 4.45 -3.73
CA TYR A 58 8.75 4.25 -4.60
C TYR A 58 8.94 3.04 -5.50
N CYS A 59 7.88 2.33 -5.85
CA CYS A 59 7.90 1.17 -6.74
C CYS A 59 6.55 1.06 -7.46
N ARG A 60 6.54 0.28 -8.55
CA ARG A 60 5.31 -0.12 -9.26
C ARG A 60 5.08 -1.61 -9.27
N ARG A 61 6.12 -2.42 -9.06
CA ARG A 61 6.05 -3.88 -9.03
C ARG A 61 7.02 -4.43 -8.00
N ASP A 62 6.70 -5.58 -7.41
CA ASP A 62 7.57 -6.29 -6.45
C ASP A 62 8.97 -6.53 -7.00
N ALA A 63 9.07 -6.83 -8.30
CA ALA A 63 10.34 -7.05 -9.00
C ALA A 63 11.29 -5.84 -8.96
N GLN A 64 10.78 -4.64 -8.68
CA GLN A 64 11.61 -3.44 -8.54
C GLN A 64 12.23 -3.31 -7.14
N CYS A 65 11.82 -4.13 -6.17
CA CYS A 65 12.36 -4.09 -4.82
C CYS A 65 13.46 -5.13 -4.63
N VAL A 66 14.41 -4.86 -3.75
CA VAL A 66 15.41 -5.86 -3.35
C VAL A 66 14.76 -7.07 -2.67
N ARG A 67 15.47 -8.20 -2.67
CA ARG A 67 14.97 -9.48 -2.11
C ARG A 67 14.48 -9.30 -0.66
N GLY A 68 13.29 -9.84 -0.37
CA GLY A 68 12.66 -9.77 0.95
C GLY A 68 11.71 -8.57 1.12
N LEU A 69 11.61 -7.71 0.12
CA LEU A 69 10.65 -6.62 0.06
C LEU A 69 9.57 -6.89 -1.00
N SER A 70 8.41 -6.29 -0.81
CA SER A 70 7.32 -6.24 -1.77
C SER A 70 6.90 -4.80 -2.03
N CYS A 71 6.36 -4.54 -3.21
CA CYS A 71 5.80 -3.26 -3.56
C CYS A 71 4.36 -3.16 -3.04
N MET A 72 4.18 -2.34 -2.01
CA MET A 72 2.92 -2.15 -1.30
C MET A 72 2.67 -0.65 -1.18
N PHE A 73 1.46 -0.20 -1.51
CA PHE A 73 1.05 1.21 -1.43
C PHE A 73 2.01 2.15 -2.19
N GLY A 74 2.59 1.64 -3.28
CA GLY A 74 3.53 2.37 -4.13
C GLY A 74 4.95 2.51 -3.59
N LYS A 75 5.32 1.82 -2.50
CA LYS A 75 6.69 1.82 -1.94
C LYS A 75 7.16 0.39 -1.62
N CYS A 76 8.47 0.19 -1.59
CA CYS A 76 9.04 -1.08 -1.16
C CYS A 76 8.90 -1.21 0.36
N HIS A 77 8.18 -2.24 0.82
CA HIS A 77 8.00 -2.56 2.23
C HIS A 77 8.53 -3.96 2.51
N ARG A 78 8.83 -4.27 3.78
CA ARG A 78 9.14 -5.64 4.18
C ARG A 78 7.99 -6.56 3.83
N HIS A 79 8.33 -7.72 3.27
CA HIS A 79 7.35 -8.75 2.97
C HIS A 79 6.65 -9.19 4.26
N VAL A 80 5.34 -9.07 4.29
CA VAL A 80 4.50 -9.58 5.38
C VAL A 80 4.09 -11.02 5.02
N PRO A 81 4.39 -12.02 5.88
CA PRO A 81 3.98 -13.40 5.63
C PRO A 81 2.47 -13.53 5.43
N ASN A 82 2.05 -14.44 4.54
CA ASN A 82 0.63 -14.70 4.28
C ASN A 82 -0.12 -15.02 5.60
N GLY A 83 -1.39 -14.63 5.67
CA GLY A 83 -2.22 -14.80 6.87
C GLY A 83 -2.01 -13.73 7.95
N HIS A 84 -0.98 -12.90 7.86
CA HIS A 84 -0.66 -11.90 8.89
C HIS A 84 -1.23 -10.53 8.55
N GLN A 85 -1.36 -9.68 9.57
CA GLN A 85 -1.85 -8.31 9.39
C GLN A 85 -0.97 -7.53 8.42
N GLY A 86 -1.59 -7.00 7.37
CA GLY A 86 -0.93 -6.30 6.28
C GLY A 86 -0.46 -7.19 5.13
N SER A 87 -0.61 -8.52 5.19
CA SER A 87 -0.31 -9.39 4.04
C SER A 87 -1.32 -9.20 2.92
N ARG A 88 -0.88 -9.36 1.67
CA ARG A 88 -1.76 -9.29 0.51
C ARG A 88 -2.76 -10.46 0.52
N CYS A 89 -4.01 -10.22 0.16
CA CYS A 89 -5.07 -11.23 0.17
C CYS A 89 -6.02 -11.07 -1.02
N LYS A 90 -6.76 -12.14 -1.33
CA LYS A 90 -7.87 -12.15 -2.28
C LYS A 90 -9.20 -12.43 -1.57
N LEU A 91 -9.16 -13.32 -0.59
CA LEU A 91 -10.31 -13.78 0.19
C LEU A 91 -10.01 -13.69 1.69
N ASP A 92 -11.07 -13.68 2.51
CA ASP A 92 -10.94 -13.71 3.97
C ASP A 92 -10.19 -14.96 4.47
N SER A 93 -10.29 -16.08 3.75
CA SER A 93 -9.57 -17.33 4.06
C SER A 93 -8.05 -17.24 3.90
N ASP A 94 -7.55 -16.22 3.19
CA ASP A 94 -6.11 -15.97 3.07
C ASP A 94 -5.53 -15.32 4.34
N CYS A 95 -6.41 -14.85 5.24
CA CYS A 95 -6.08 -14.15 6.46
C CYS A 95 -6.22 -15.05 7.70
N GLY A 96 -5.55 -14.70 8.79
CA GLY A 96 -5.66 -15.41 10.06
C GLY A 96 -7.05 -15.31 10.71
N ALA A 97 -7.24 -16.03 11.81
CA ALA A 97 -8.47 -15.94 12.60
C ALA A 97 -8.75 -14.50 13.07
N SER A 98 -10.03 -14.11 13.12
CA SER A 98 -10.47 -12.74 13.46
C SER A 98 -9.91 -11.64 12.53
N MET A 99 -9.64 -11.98 11.27
CA MET A 99 -9.23 -11.03 10.23
C MET A 99 -10.18 -11.06 9.03
N CYS A 100 -10.06 -10.05 8.16
CA CYS A 100 -10.75 -10.00 6.88
C CYS A 100 -9.81 -9.49 5.78
N CYS A 101 -10.13 -9.79 4.54
CA CYS A 101 -9.49 -9.23 3.37
C CYS A 101 -10.20 -7.94 2.95
N ALA A 102 -9.53 -6.80 3.15
CA ALA A 102 -10.13 -5.50 2.88
C ALA A 102 -9.14 -4.54 2.21
N ARG A 103 -9.67 -3.60 1.43
CA ARG A 103 -8.86 -2.63 0.71
C ARG A 103 -8.24 -1.59 1.64
N HIS A 104 -6.95 -1.32 1.44
CA HIS A 104 -6.20 -0.25 2.07
C HIS A 104 -5.34 0.42 0.99
N HIS A 105 -5.50 1.73 0.80
CA HIS A 105 -4.79 2.49 -0.23
C HIS A 105 -4.84 1.83 -1.63
N GLY A 106 -5.97 1.21 -1.99
CA GLY A 106 -6.18 0.60 -3.31
C GLY A 106 -5.77 -0.87 -3.40
N GLU A 107 -5.09 -1.42 -2.40
CA GLU A 107 -4.63 -2.81 -2.38
C GLU A 107 -5.40 -3.65 -1.36
N ASN A 108 -5.64 -4.93 -1.67
CA ASN A 108 -6.32 -5.84 -0.75
C ASN A 108 -5.30 -6.44 0.24
N VAL A 109 -5.53 -6.20 1.52
CA VAL A 109 -4.66 -6.67 2.60
C VAL A 109 -5.46 -7.23 3.76
N CYS A 110 -4.84 -8.15 4.51
CA CYS A 110 -5.43 -8.71 5.72
C CYS A 110 -5.47 -7.66 6.83
N LYS A 111 -6.67 -7.33 7.30
CA LYS A 111 -6.93 -6.39 8.39
C LYS A 111 -7.65 -7.11 9.52
N ARG A 112 -7.55 -6.61 10.75
CA ARG A 112 -8.29 -7.18 11.89
C ARG A 112 -9.77 -6.87 11.76
N ARG A 113 -10.63 -7.82 12.16
CA ARG A 113 -12.07 -7.57 12.34
C ARG A 113 -12.30 -6.63 13.51
N LEU A 114 -13.42 -5.91 13.47
CA LEU A 114 -13.74 -4.91 14.48
C LEU A 114 -14.25 -5.57 15.76
N ILE A 115 -13.62 -5.26 16.88
CA ILE A 115 -14.03 -5.76 18.21
C ILE A 115 -15.18 -4.93 18.78
N ARG A 116 -15.79 -5.42 19.87
CA ARG A 116 -16.91 -4.75 20.54
C ARG A 116 -16.62 -3.29 20.84
N GLY A 117 -17.58 -2.41 20.53
CA GLY A 117 -17.49 -0.97 20.77
C GLY A 117 -16.67 -0.18 19.76
N GLN A 118 -15.95 -0.84 18.83
CA GLN A 118 -15.31 -0.13 17.73
C GLN A 118 -16.34 0.40 16.74
N SER A 119 -16.05 1.58 16.18
CA SER A 119 -16.91 2.19 15.17
C SER A 119 -16.91 1.36 13.90
N CYS A 120 -18.11 1.09 13.42
CA CYS A 120 -18.35 0.40 12.18
C CYS A 120 -19.34 1.25 11.40
N PHE A 121 -19.14 1.48 10.10
CA PHE A 121 -20.14 2.17 9.29
C PHE A 121 -20.00 1.73 7.85
N VAL A 122 -21.09 1.22 7.29
CA VAL A 122 -21.17 0.88 5.88
C VAL A 122 -22.20 1.82 5.26
N PRO A 123 -21.78 2.78 4.43
CA PRO A 123 -22.71 3.67 3.73
C PRO A 123 -23.69 2.89 2.86
N ASP A 124 -24.83 3.49 2.58
CA ASP A 124 -25.76 2.99 1.57
C ASP A 124 -25.03 2.81 0.22
N GLY A 125 -25.25 1.66 -0.43
CA GLY A 125 -24.47 1.24 -1.61
C GLY A 125 -23.22 0.41 -1.32
N GLY A 126 -22.87 0.20 -0.05
CA GLY A 126 -21.82 -0.72 0.38
C GLY A 126 -20.40 -0.17 0.27
N LEU A 127 -19.39 -1.04 0.46
CA LEU A 127 -17.97 -0.66 0.51
C LEU A 127 -17.25 -0.77 -0.85
N ALA A 128 -17.94 -1.14 -1.93
CA ALA A 128 -17.34 -1.55 -3.19
C ALA A 128 -16.44 -0.46 -3.82
N PHE A 129 -16.85 0.81 -3.69
CA PHE A 129 -16.14 1.98 -4.23
C PHE A 129 -15.12 2.59 -3.26
N SER A 130 -15.03 2.11 -2.03
CA SER A 130 -14.08 2.66 -1.06
C SER A 130 -12.66 2.14 -1.30
N ILE A 131 -11.70 3.07 -1.40
CA ILE A 131 -10.25 2.79 -1.43
C ILE A 131 -9.78 2.25 -0.06
N ASN A 132 -10.48 2.62 1.00
CA ASN A 132 -10.18 2.21 2.37
C ASN A 132 -11.41 1.56 2.98
N GLN A 133 -11.47 0.24 2.87
CA GLN A 133 -12.57 -0.55 3.41
C GLN A 133 -12.29 -0.90 4.88
N ILE A 134 -13.32 -0.84 5.71
CA ILE A 134 -13.27 -1.37 7.07
C ILE A 134 -13.58 -2.87 7.04
N CYS A 135 -13.02 -3.63 7.99
CA CYS A 135 -13.47 -5.00 8.18
C CYS A 135 -14.87 -5.02 8.82
N PRO A 136 -15.64 -6.09 8.59
CA PRO A 136 -16.82 -6.38 9.40
C PRO A 136 -16.46 -6.56 10.88
N CYS A 137 -17.47 -6.49 11.74
CA CYS A 137 -17.34 -6.87 13.14
C CYS A 137 -16.89 -8.34 13.28
N ASP A 138 -16.21 -8.63 14.39
CA ASP A 138 -15.77 -9.98 14.71
C ASP A 138 -16.95 -10.94 14.95
N HIS A 139 -16.70 -12.23 14.98
CA HIS A 139 -17.73 -13.25 15.13
C HIS A 139 -18.64 -12.98 16.36
N GLY A 140 -19.95 -13.08 16.16
CA GLY A 140 -20.97 -12.83 17.21
C GLY A 140 -21.28 -11.34 17.45
N LEU A 141 -20.65 -10.43 16.70
CA LEU A 141 -20.91 -9.00 16.77
C LEU A 141 -21.61 -8.51 15.50
N LEU A 142 -22.52 -7.57 15.66
CA LEU A 142 -23.24 -6.90 14.58
C LEU A 142 -23.06 -5.39 14.69
N CYS A 143 -22.89 -4.74 13.55
CA CYS A 143 -22.79 -3.29 13.49
C CYS A 143 -24.18 -2.67 13.70
N ARG A 144 -24.35 -1.90 14.77
CA ARG A 144 -25.63 -1.28 15.15
C ARG A 144 -25.42 0.16 15.55
N ASP A 145 -26.45 0.97 15.36
CA ASP A 145 -26.47 2.32 15.91
C ASP A 145 -26.49 2.25 17.45
N SER A 146 -25.62 3.03 18.08
CA SER A 146 -25.55 3.16 19.54
C SER A 146 -26.42 4.32 20.04
N SER A 147 -27.14 5.02 19.15
CA SER A 147 -28.09 6.05 19.57
C SER A 147 -29.30 5.41 20.27
N HIS A 148 -29.47 5.74 21.55
CA HIS A 148 -30.71 5.52 22.28
C HIS A 148 -31.51 6.84 22.29
N VAL A 149 -32.48 6.93 21.36
CA VAL A 149 -33.74 7.72 21.39
C VAL A 149 -33.69 9.26 21.23
N ARG A 150 -34.44 9.73 20.21
CA ARG A 150 -35.20 11.00 19.99
C ARG A 150 -34.69 12.28 20.68
N ASP A 151 -34.31 13.27 19.87
CA ASP A 151 -35.01 14.57 19.84
C ASP A 151 -34.47 15.51 18.74
N PHE A 152 -35.39 16.32 18.22
CA PHE A 152 -35.26 17.37 17.22
C PHE A 152 -33.97 18.21 17.31
N VAL A 153 -32.96 17.99 16.46
CA VAL A 153 -31.95 19.00 16.14
C VAL A 153 -31.52 18.89 14.67
N TYR A 154 -31.69 20.00 13.94
CA TYR A 154 -31.40 20.18 12.51
C TYR A 154 -29.88 20.34 12.20
N TYR A 155 -29.01 19.53 12.82
CA TYR A 155 -27.58 19.50 12.53
C TYR A 155 -27.04 18.06 12.52
N THR A 156 -26.48 17.67 11.38
CA THR A 156 -25.91 16.36 10.98
C THR A 156 -25.66 15.36 12.12
N GLU A 157 -26.58 14.42 12.26
CA GLU A 157 -26.50 13.24 13.13
C GLU A 157 -25.17 12.51 12.94
N ARG A 158 -24.28 12.62 13.92
CA ARG A 158 -23.11 11.75 14.02
C ARG A 158 -23.61 10.40 14.52
N THR A 159 -24.24 9.62 13.65
CA THR A 159 -24.70 8.26 13.95
C THR A 159 -23.53 7.44 14.49
N SER A 160 -23.66 6.94 15.72
CA SER A 160 -22.57 6.30 16.45
C SER A 160 -22.67 4.80 16.30
N TRP A 161 -22.47 4.32 15.08
CA TRP A 161 -22.53 2.89 14.79
C TRP A 161 -21.34 2.15 15.39
N THR A 162 -21.60 1.10 16.18
CA THR A 162 -20.57 0.29 16.83
C THR A 162 -20.85 -1.20 16.74
N CYS A 163 -19.80 -2.01 16.88
CA CYS A 163 -19.94 -3.46 16.97
C CYS A 163 -20.53 -3.86 18.33
N GLN A 164 -21.73 -4.43 18.32
CA GLN A 164 -22.49 -4.84 19.51
C GLN A 164 -22.80 -6.34 19.45
N PRO A 165 -22.97 -7.03 20.59
CA PRO A 165 -23.40 -8.43 20.61
C PRO A 165 -24.71 -8.63 19.84
N GLN A 166 -24.79 -9.74 19.09
CA GLN A 166 -26.05 -10.17 18.51
C GLN A 166 -27.03 -10.59 19.63
N PRO A 167 -28.24 -10.01 19.73
CA PRO A 167 -29.25 -10.44 20.69
C PRO A 167 -29.72 -11.83 20.29
N VAL A 168 -29.81 -12.67 21.30
CA VAL A 168 -30.32 -14.05 21.25
C VAL A 168 -31.83 -14.02 21.23
#